data_AF-A0A1Q7UIX0-F1
#
_entry.id   AF-A0A1Q7UIX0-F1
#
_cell.length_a   1.000
_cell.length_b   1.000
_cell.length_c   1.000
_cell.angle_alpha   90.00
_cell.angle_beta   90.00
_cell.angle_gamma   90.00
#
_symmetry.space_group_name_H-M   'P 1'
#
loop_
_entity.id
_entity.type
_entity.pdbx_description
1 polymer ?
#
loop_
_entity_poly.entity_id
_entity_poly.type
_entity_poly.pdbx_seq_one_letter_code
_entity_poly.pdbx_strand_id
1 'polypeptide(L)'
;MPPSATGAAANNEERGGWWARSGLVTRIVMSAALVGLGLAVVFLILFLAITGLRQRSLEARRSQQVIASANQLQTLVVDLETGVRGFAITHQRRYLAPWTRAQKSYPDAIQQLLALTADNSMQHERALAIQRSINDYLKNYSQPLVSFMLRMRTRRPSGPSSSGVSAWAPPSC
;
A
#
# COMPACT_ATOMS: atom_id res chain seq x y z
N MET A 1 61.60 -6.62 97.33
CA MET A 1 61.88 -7.36 96.08
C MET A 1 60.82 -6.98 95.05
N PRO A 2 61.19 -6.33 93.93
CA PRO A 2 60.33 -6.08 92.79
C PRO A 2 60.32 -7.30 91.84
N PRO A 3 59.46 -7.33 90.80
CA PRO A 3 59.88 -6.78 89.51
C PRO A 3 58.78 -5.92 88.82
N SER A 4 59.13 -4.71 88.38
CA SER A 4 59.29 -4.24 86.97
C SER A 4 57.97 -4.17 86.17
N ALA A 5 57.40 -2.98 85.96
CA ALA A 5 57.73 -2.04 84.87
C ALA A 5 57.03 -2.36 83.53
N THR A 6 56.08 -1.49 83.19
CA THR A 6 55.98 -0.71 81.93
C THR A 6 55.86 -1.42 80.57
N GLY A 7 54.89 -0.96 79.77
CA GLY A 7 54.84 -1.14 78.31
C GLY A 7 53.39 -1.38 77.84
N ALA A 8 52.62 -0.35 77.52
CA ALA A 8 52.65 0.38 76.24
C ALA A 8 52.19 -0.47 75.04
N ALA A 9 51.13 0.03 74.38
CA ALA A 9 50.76 -0.19 72.99
C ALA A 9 50.37 -1.60 72.55
N ALA A 10 49.15 -1.76 72.04
CA ALA A 10 48.91 -1.84 70.60
C ALA A 10 47.48 -2.37 70.35
N ASN A 11 46.55 -1.53 69.90
CA ASN A 11 46.25 -1.27 68.49
C ASN A 11 45.51 -2.44 67.82
N ASN A 12 44.21 -2.21 67.62
CA ASN A 12 43.41 -2.60 66.46
C ASN A 12 44.16 -3.36 65.35
N GLU A 13 43.91 -4.66 65.22
CA GLU A 13 44.17 -5.42 64.00
C GLU A 13 42.99 -6.35 63.68
N GLU A 14 41.83 -5.75 63.37
CA GLU A 14 40.92 -6.34 62.38
C GLU A 14 41.60 -6.29 61.00
N ARG A 15 42.62 -7.13 60.80
CA ARG A 15 43.36 -7.23 59.54
C ARG A 15 43.53 -8.70 59.17
N GLY A 16 42.47 -9.33 58.69
CA GLY A 16 42.58 -10.71 58.26
C GLY A 16 41.40 -11.21 57.46
N GLY A 17 41.40 -10.95 56.15
CA GLY A 17 40.61 -11.80 55.24
C GLY A 17 40.09 -11.20 53.94
N TRP A 18 40.49 -9.99 53.51
CA TRP A 18 40.01 -9.49 52.20
C TRP A 18 40.68 -10.16 50.99
N TRP A 19 41.75 -10.96 51.20
CA TRP A 19 42.58 -11.51 50.13
C TRP A 19 42.26 -12.95 49.71
N ALA A 20 41.48 -13.71 50.50
CA ALA A 20 41.21 -15.13 50.22
C ALA A 20 39.96 -15.38 49.36
N ARG A 21 39.12 -14.36 49.13
CA ARG A 21 37.87 -14.47 48.35
C ARG A 21 38.01 -14.09 46.88
N SER A 22 39.13 -13.47 46.51
CA SER A 22 39.36 -12.88 45.18
C SER A 22 39.33 -13.90 44.05
N GLY A 23 39.76 -15.14 44.27
CA GLY A 23 39.76 -16.20 43.26
C GLY A 23 38.36 -16.68 42.87
N LEU A 24 37.44 -16.78 43.84
CA LEU A 24 36.07 -17.24 43.59
C LEU A 24 35.21 -16.13 42.96
N VAL A 25 35.35 -14.90 43.48
CA VAL A 25 34.65 -13.72 42.94
C VAL A 25 35.09 -13.46 41.50
N THR A 26 36.38 -13.59 41.17
CA THR A 26 36.87 -13.41 39.80
C THR A 26 36.27 -14.44 38.84
N ARG A 27 36.14 -15.71 39.25
CA ARG A 27 35.50 -16.76 38.42
C ARG A 27 34.02 -16.48 38.19
N ILE A 28 33.30 -16.05 39.23
CA ILE A 28 31.89 -15.67 39.14
C ILE A 28 31.72 -14.48 38.19
N VAL A 29 32.53 -13.43 38.34
CA VAL A 29 32.49 -12.24 37.47
C VAL A 29 32.81 -12.59 36.02
N MET A 30 33.80 -13.44 35.76
CA MET A 30 34.14 -13.88 34.40
C MET A 30 33.00 -14.68 33.75
N SER A 31 32.35 -15.57 34.50
CA SER A 31 31.20 -16.32 34.00
C SER A 31 29.98 -15.42 33.73
N ALA A 32 29.71 -14.45 34.60
CA ALA A 32 28.63 -13.49 34.42
C ALA A 32 28.91 -12.56 33.23
N ALA A 33 30.16 -12.12 33.04
CA ALA A 33 30.57 -11.31 31.90
C ALA A 33 30.41 -12.08 30.57
N LEU A 34 30.76 -13.37 30.55
CA LEU A 34 30.58 -14.22 29.37
C LEU A 34 29.10 -14.38 28.99
N VAL A 35 28.24 -14.65 29.98
CA VAL A 35 26.79 -14.74 29.75
C VAL A 35 26.22 -13.39 29.31
N GLY A 36 26.62 -12.30 29.97
CA GLY A 36 26.20 -10.95 29.60
C GLY A 36 26.60 -10.56 28.17
N LEU A 37 27.83 -10.91 27.76
CA LEU A 37 28.30 -10.71 26.39
C LEU A 37 27.46 -11.52 25.39
N GLY A 38 27.17 -12.79 25.70
CA GLY A 38 26.31 -13.62 24.88
C GLY A 38 24.92 -13.02 24.70
N LEU A 39 24.30 -12.55 25.79
CA LEU A 39 23.00 -11.88 25.75
C LEU A 39 23.05 -10.58 24.93
N ALA A 40 24.11 -9.79 25.06
CA ALA A 40 24.29 -8.56 24.29
C ALA A 40 24.43 -8.83 22.78
N VAL A 41 25.16 -9.89 22.39
CA VAL A 41 25.30 -10.30 20.99
C VAL A 41 23.96 -10.76 20.42
N VAL A 42 23.22 -11.60 21.16
CA VAL A 42 21.87 -12.04 20.73
C VAL A 42 20.93 -10.83 20.61
N PHE A 43 20.96 -9.91 21.56
CA PHE A 43 20.17 -8.68 21.51
C PHE A 43 20.53 -7.83 20.29
N LEU A 44 21.81 -7.66 19.98
CA LEU A 44 22.27 -6.91 18.81
C LEU A 44 21.81 -7.56 17.50
N ILE A 45 21.92 -8.89 17.38
CA ILE A 45 21.45 -9.63 16.20
C ILE A 45 19.93 -9.43 16.03
N LEU A 46 19.16 -9.58 17.11
CA LEU A 46 17.71 -9.36 17.09
C LEU A 46 17.35 -7.92 16.73
N PHE A 47 18.07 -6.94 17.28
CA PHE A 47 17.87 -5.53 16.99
C PHE A 47 18.09 -5.23 15.50
N LEU A 48 19.22 -5.68 14.94
CA LEU A 48 19.53 -5.53 13.52
C LEU A 48 18.48 -6.24 12.64
N ALA A 49 18.07 -7.45 13.02
CA ALA A 49 17.02 -8.19 12.31
C ALA A 49 15.68 -7.45 12.32
N ILE A 50 15.26 -6.90 13.46
CA ILE A 50 14.00 -6.12 13.59
C ILE A 50 14.07 -4.85 12.72
N THR A 51 15.21 -4.15 12.71
CA THR A 51 15.37 -2.97 11.85
C THR A 51 15.35 -3.32 10.36
N GLY A 52 16.02 -4.41 9.97
CA GLY A 52 16.04 -4.89 8.58
C GLY A 52 14.70 -5.44 8.09
N LEU A 53 13.92 -6.09 8.97
CA LEU A 53 12.56 -6.57 8.65
C LEU A 53 11.57 -5.41 8.44
N ARG A 54 11.70 -4.32 9.22
CA ARG A 54 10.85 -3.14 9.06
C ARG A 54 11.02 -2.50 7.67
N GLN A 55 12.25 -2.37 7.16
CA GLN A 55 12.50 -1.81 5.82
C GLN A 55 11.84 -2.62 4.70
N ARG A 56 12.00 -3.96 4.70
CA ARG A 56 11.39 -4.83 3.69
C ARG A 56 9.86 -4.80 3.72
N SER A 57 9.28 -4.64 4.91
CA SER A 57 7.84 -4.55 5.07
C SER A 57 7.25 -3.25 4.49
N LEU A 58 8.00 -2.14 4.53
CA LEU A 58 7.56 -0.85 4.00
C LEU A 58 7.63 -0.80 2.46
N GLU A 59 8.69 -1.35 1.88
CA GLU A 59 8.83 -1.47 0.42
C GLU A 59 7.79 -2.40 -0.20
N ALA A 60 7.50 -3.53 0.48
CA ALA A 60 6.44 -4.45 0.08
C ALA A 60 5.06 -3.78 0.11
N ARG A 61 4.76 -3.00 1.17
CA ARG A 61 3.51 -2.24 1.27
C ARG A 61 3.37 -1.18 0.18
N ARG A 62 4.44 -0.43 -0.12
CA ARG A 62 4.44 0.56 -1.22
C ARG A 62 4.16 -0.11 -2.56
N SER A 63 4.81 -1.24 -2.84
CA SER A 63 4.59 -1.99 -4.08
C SER A 63 3.14 -2.48 -4.20
N GLN A 64 2.56 -2.98 -3.12
CA GLN A 64 1.14 -3.37 -3.08
C GLN A 64 0.21 -2.18 -3.33
N GLN A 65 0.51 -1.00 -2.80
CA GLN A 65 -0.28 0.21 -3.04
C GLN A 65 -0.21 0.66 -4.50
N VAL A 66 0.98 0.62 -5.12
CA VAL A 66 1.15 0.93 -6.55
C VAL A 66 0.33 -0.05 -7.41
N ILE A 67 0.41 -1.35 -7.14
CA ILE A 67 -0.35 -2.37 -7.87
C ILE A 67 -1.86 -2.18 -7.68
N ALA A 68 -2.32 -1.93 -6.46
CA ALA A 68 -3.73 -1.69 -6.18
C ALA A 68 -4.26 -0.44 -6.91
N SER A 69 -3.48 0.65 -6.91
CA SER A 69 -3.83 1.88 -7.63
C SER A 69 -3.87 1.66 -9.15
N ALA A 70 -2.92 0.91 -9.71
CA ALA A 70 -2.92 0.55 -11.13
C ALA A 70 -4.13 -0.33 -11.50
N ASN A 71 -4.47 -1.32 -10.67
CA ASN A 71 -5.65 -2.17 -10.87
C ASN A 71 -6.95 -1.34 -10.82
N GLN A 72 -7.05 -0.39 -9.89
CA GLN A 72 -8.19 0.52 -9.82
C GLN A 72 -8.32 1.34 -11.11
N LEU A 73 -7.22 1.90 -11.63
CA LEU A 73 -7.22 2.61 -12.92
C LEU A 73 -7.65 1.70 -14.07
N GLN A 74 -7.18 0.46 -14.11
CA GLN A 74 -7.60 -0.51 -15.11
C GLN A 74 -9.12 -0.75 -15.06
N THR A 75 -9.70 -0.90 -13.87
CA THR A 75 -11.16 -1.02 -13.72
C THR A 75 -11.90 0.20 -14.27
N LEU A 76 -11.39 1.42 -14.01
CA LEU A 76 -12.00 2.63 -14.56
C LEU A 76 -11.97 2.66 -16.09
N VAL A 77 -10.85 2.24 -16.71
CA VAL A 77 -10.76 2.15 -18.17
C VAL A 77 -11.74 1.14 -18.73
N VAL A 78 -11.88 -0.02 -18.09
CA VAL A 78 -12.87 -1.04 -18.47
C VAL A 78 -14.30 -0.49 -18.36
N ASP A 79 -14.60 0.29 -17.33
CA ASP A 79 -15.91 0.93 -17.15
C ASP A 79 -16.19 2.00 -18.22
N LEU A 80 -15.16 2.77 -18.61
CA LEU A 80 -15.25 3.71 -19.73
C LEU A 80 -15.60 2.97 -21.03
N GLU A 81 -14.85 1.91 -21.36
CA GLU A 81 -15.06 1.14 -22.59
C GLU A 81 -16.41 0.42 -22.60
N THR A 82 -16.70 -0.32 -21.53
CA THR A 82 -17.94 -1.08 -21.38
C THR A 82 -19.15 -0.16 -21.47
N GLY A 83 -19.09 1.02 -20.84
CA GLY A 83 -20.18 1.97 -20.86
C GLY A 83 -20.46 2.55 -22.25
N VAL A 84 -19.40 2.93 -22.98
CA VAL A 84 -19.52 3.40 -24.37
C VAL A 84 -20.07 2.30 -25.27
N ARG A 85 -19.50 1.09 -25.21
CA ARG A 85 -19.94 -0.05 -26.04
C ARG A 85 -21.39 -0.43 -25.77
N GLY A 86 -21.79 -0.51 -24.49
CA GLY A 86 -23.16 -0.82 -24.11
C GLY A 86 -24.15 0.22 -24.63
N PHE A 87 -23.79 1.50 -24.57
CA PHE A 87 -24.63 2.57 -25.14
C PHE A 87 -24.67 2.52 -26.66
N ALA A 88 -23.54 2.26 -27.32
CA ALA A 88 -23.45 2.17 -28.78
C ALA A 88 -24.34 1.06 -29.35
N ILE A 89 -24.39 -0.10 -28.68
CA ILE A 89 -25.19 -1.25 -29.12
C ILE A 89 -26.68 -1.02 -28.83
N THR A 90 -27.01 -0.66 -27.60
CA THR A 90 -28.41 -0.67 -27.13
C THR A 90 -29.13 0.67 -27.31
N HIS A 91 -28.39 1.75 -27.51
CA HIS A 91 -28.86 3.13 -27.48
C HIS A 91 -29.52 3.55 -26.15
N GLN A 92 -29.40 2.78 -25.07
CA GLN A 92 -30.06 3.06 -23.79
C GLN A 92 -29.12 3.79 -22.81
N ARG A 93 -29.53 4.96 -22.32
CA ARG A 93 -28.67 5.83 -21.48
C ARG A 93 -28.16 5.17 -20.19
N ARG A 94 -28.85 4.15 -19.67
CA ARG A 94 -28.42 3.42 -18.46
C ARG A 94 -27.02 2.82 -18.59
N TYR A 95 -26.61 2.43 -19.81
CA TYR A 95 -25.27 1.90 -20.05
C TYR A 95 -24.17 2.98 -19.99
N LEU A 96 -24.51 4.28 -19.96
CA LEU A 96 -23.52 5.35 -19.73
C LEU A 96 -23.20 5.57 -18.24
N ALA A 97 -23.86 4.86 -17.31
CA ALA A 97 -23.60 5.02 -15.88
C ALA A 97 -22.15 4.62 -15.49
N PRO A 98 -21.59 3.47 -15.93
CA PRO A 98 -20.18 3.14 -15.67
C PRO A 98 -19.23 4.18 -16.26
N TRP A 99 -19.46 4.60 -17.51
CA TRP A 99 -18.65 5.63 -18.17
C TRP A 99 -18.63 6.95 -17.41
N THR A 100 -19.80 7.41 -16.95
CA THR A 100 -19.92 8.68 -16.21
C THR A 100 -19.22 8.62 -14.86
N ARG A 101 -19.34 7.48 -14.14
CA ARG A 101 -18.63 7.30 -12.87
C ARG A 101 -17.13 7.25 -13.09
N ALA A 102 -16.67 6.47 -14.06
CA ALA A 102 -15.25 6.34 -14.34
C ALA A 102 -14.60 7.66 -14.76
N GLN A 103 -15.28 8.47 -15.58
CA GLN A 103 -14.80 9.80 -15.96
C GLN A 103 -14.65 10.73 -14.75
N LYS A 104 -15.52 10.62 -13.74
CA LYS A 104 -15.44 11.42 -12.50
C LYS A 104 -14.33 10.94 -11.56
N SER A 105 -14.13 9.63 -11.45
CA SER A 105 -13.14 9.04 -10.54
C SER A 105 -11.72 9.01 -11.11
N TYR A 106 -11.57 9.06 -12.43
CA TYR A 106 -10.28 8.95 -13.10
C TYR A 106 -9.24 10.00 -12.67
N PRO A 107 -9.56 11.32 -12.57
CA PRO A 107 -8.57 12.34 -12.20
C PRO A 107 -7.91 12.05 -10.85
N ASP A 108 -8.68 11.64 -9.84
CA ASP A 108 -8.14 11.34 -8.51
C ASP A 108 -7.30 10.06 -8.53
N ALA A 109 -7.79 9.02 -9.23
CA ALA A 109 -7.09 7.73 -9.32
C ALA A 109 -5.72 7.87 -10.02
N ILE A 110 -5.62 8.68 -11.07
CA ILE A 110 -4.35 8.89 -11.77
C ILE A 110 -3.37 9.74 -10.96
N GLN A 111 -3.86 10.75 -10.23
CA GLN A 111 -3.03 11.54 -9.31
C GLN A 111 -2.46 10.66 -8.19
N GLN A 112 -3.25 9.74 -7.65
CA GLN A 112 -2.78 8.79 -6.65
C GLN A 112 -1.66 7.89 -7.18
N LEU A 113 -1.79 7.34 -8.40
CA LEU A 113 -0.74 6.52 -9.00
C LEU A 113 0.54 7.32 -9.23
N LEU A 114 0.44 8.56 -9.71
CA LEU A 114 1.58 9.44 -9.93
C LEU A 114 2.30 9.76 -8.61
N ALA A 115 1.56 10.03 -7.54
CA ALA A 115 2.12 10.27 -6.21
C ALA A 115 2.84 9.03 -5.65
N LEU A 116 2.25 7.84 -5.78
CA LEU A 116 2.85 6.59 -5.30
C LEU A 116 4.12 6.19 -6.07
N THR A 117 4.27 6.67 -7.30
CA THR A 117 5.41 6.35 -8.17
C THR A 117 6.48 7.44 -8.22
N ALA A 118 6.28 8.59 -7.56
CA ALA A 118 7.16 9.76 -7.63
C ALA A 118 8.62 9.46 -7.23
N ASP A 119 8.84 8.54 -6.28
CA ASP A 119 10.18 8.16 -5.80
C ASP A 119 10.93 7.20 -6.76
N ASN A 120 10.26 6.68 -7.81
CA ASN A 120 10.84 5.74 -8.77
C ASN A 120 10.61 6.24 -10.20
N SER A 121 11.64 6.85 -10.79
CA SER A 121 11.57 7.47 -12.12
C SER A 121 11.01 6.52 -13.20
N MET A 122 11.42 5.26 -13.20
CA MET A 122 10.93 4.27 -14.16
C MET A 122 9.43 3.98 -13.99
N GLN A 123 8.94 3.85 -12.74
CA GLN A 123 7.51 3.64 -12.50
C GLN A 123 6.70 4.91 -12.79
N HIS A 124 7.25 6.08 -12.48
CA HIS A 124 6.61 7.36 -12.74
C HIS A 124 6.42 7.60 -14.24
N GLU A 125 7.43 7.33 -15.06
CA GLU A 125 7.33 7.40 -16.52
C GLU A 125 6.24 6.47 -17.09
N ARG A 126 6.10 5.27 -16.53
CA ARG A 126 5.02 4.35 -16.91
C ARG A 126 3.65 4.88 -16.50
N ALA A 127 3.52 5.47 -15.31
CA ALA A 127 2.29 6.11 -14.86
C ALA A 127 1.89 7.30 -15.76
N LEU A 128 2.86 8.11 -16.20
CA LEU A 128 2.66 9.19 -17.17
C LEU A 128 2.26 8.67 -18.55
N ALA A 129 2.83 7.55 -19.00
CA ALA A 129 2.41 6.91 -20.24
C ALA A 129 0.94 6.43 -20.15
N ILE A 130 0.55 5.80 -19.04
CA ILE A 130 -0.85 5.40 -18.77
C ILE A 130 -1.78 6.62 -18.80
N GLN A 131 -1.41 7.70 -18.09
CA GLN A 131 -2.18 8.95 -18.08
C GLN A 131 -2.40 9.50 -19.51
N ARG A 132 -1.33 9.54 -20.32
CA ARG A 132 -1.40 9.99 -21.72
C ARG A 132 -2.37 9.15 -22.53
N SER A 133 -2.25 7.81 -22.46
CA SER A 133 -3.12 6.90 -23.21
C SER A 133 -4.59 7.02 -22.81
N ILE A 134 -4.90 7.12 -21.51
CA ILE A 134 -6.29 7.26 -21.05
C ILE A 134 -6.86 8.63 -21.45
N ASN A 135 -6.06 9.70 -21.33
CA ASN A 135 -6.47 11.04 -21.75
C ASN A 135 -6.76 11.10 -23.26
N ASP A 136 -5.90 10.47 -24.05
CA ASP A 136 -6.08 10.36 -25.50
C ASP A 136 -7.37 9.62 -25.84
N TYR A 137 -7.59 8.46 -25.24
CA TYR A 137 -8.83 7.69 -25.40
C TYR A 137 -10.08 8.50 -25.04
N LEU A 138 -10.07 9.22 -23.91
CA LEU A 138 -11.18 10.03 -23.46
C LEU A 138 -11.49 11.18 -24.43
N LYS A 139 -10.47 11.95 -24.80
CA LYS A 139 -10.61 13.17 -25.60
C LYS A 139 -10.90 12.87 -27.07
N ASN A 140 -10.19 11.89 -27.64
CA ASN A 140 -10.19 11.68 -29.09
C ASN A 140 -11.18 10.62 -29.55
N TYR A 141 -11.63 9.72 -28.65
CA TYR A 141 -12.57 8.65 -29.01
C TYR A 141 -13.86 8.69 -28.20
N SER A 142 -13.74 8.59 -26.88
CA SER A 142 -14.88 8.29 -25.99
C SER A 142 -15.88 9.45 -25.89
N GLN A 143 -15.42 10.65 -25.56
CA GLN A 143 -16.27 11.83 -25.40
C GLN A 143 -16.96 12.27 -26.70
N PRO A 144 -16.26 12.37 -27.86
CA PRO A 144 -16.90 12.73 -29.12
C PRO A 144 -18.00 11.74 -29.52
N LEU A 145 -17.74 10.44 -29.36
CA LEU A 145 -18.67 9.37 -29.72
C LEU A 145 -19.95 9.40 -28.87
N VAL A 146 -19.80 9.48 -27.55
CA VAL A 146 -20.96 9.58 -26.63
C VAL A 146 -21.77 10.84 -26.92
N SER A 147 -21.09 11.98 -27.13
CA SER A 147 -21.75 13.25 -27.46
C SER A 147 -22.53 13.17 -28.78
N PHE A 148 -21.95 12.53 -29.79
CA PHE A 148 -22.61 12.30 -31.08
C PHE A 148 -23.86 11.42 -30.94
N MET A 149 -23.75 10.28 -30.25
CA MET A 149 -24.88 9.37 -30.03
C MET A 149 -26.02 10.02 -29.23
N LEU A 150 -25.69 10.84 -28.23
CA LEU A 150 -26.70 11.60 -27.46
C LEU A 150 -27.46 12.59 -28.36
N ARG A 151 -26.77 13.31 -29.25
CA ARG A 151 -27.40 14.22 -30.23
C ARG A 151 -28.25 13.50 -31.26
N MET A 152 -27.83 12.32 -31.71
CA MET A 152 -28.63 11.53 -32.66
C MET A 152 -29.92 11.01 -32.04
N ARG A 153 -29.86 10.56 -30.78
CA ARG A 153 -31.05 10.07 -30.07
C ARG A 153 -32.13 11.15 -29.95
N THR A 154 -31.76 12.41 -29.70
CA THR A 154 -32.72 13.53 -29.63
C THR A 154 -33.38 13.86 -30.96
N ARG A 155 -32.80 13.43 -32.10
CA ARG A 155 -33.36 13.68 -33.44
C ARG A 155 -34.31 12.59 -33.93
N ARG A 156 -34.34 11.40 -33.32
CA ARG A 156 -35.35 10.39 -33.66
C ARG A 156 -36.68 10.83 -33.04
N PRO A 157 -37.71 11.20 -33.83
CA PRO A 157 -39.05 11.31 -33.28
C PRO A 157 -39.41 9.95 -32.69
N SER A 158 -39.88 9.94 -31.45
CA SER A 158 -40.57 8.78 -30.89
C SER A 158 -41.81 8.54 -31.75
N GLY A 159 -41.66 7.71 -32.79
CA GLY A 159 -42.78 7.27 -33.60
C GLY A 159 -43.85 6.70 -32.66
N PRO A 160 -45.14 6.99 -32.90
CA PRO A 160 -46.21 6.51 -32.03
C PRO A 160 -46.05 5.01 -31.86
N SER A 161 -46.13 4.57 -30.60
CA SER A 161 -46.20 3.15 -30.24
C SER A 161 -47.18 2.47 -31.19
N SER A 162 -46.71 1.49 -31.95
CA SER A 162 -47.54 0.61 -32.76
C SER A 162 -48.40 -0.27 -31.84
N SER A 163 -49.37 0.33 -31.16
CA SER A 163 -50.59 -0.30 -30.69
C SER A 163 -51.59 -0.18 -31.85
N GLY A 164 -51.39 -1.01 -32.87
CA GLY A 164 -52.14 -0.94 -34.12
C GLY A 164 -51.71 -2.02 -35.10
N VAL A 165 -51.51 -3.24 -34.62
CA VAL A 165 -51.50 -4.42 -35.50
C VAL A 165 -52.97 -4.69 -35.84
N SER A 166 -53.49 -4.01 -36.85
CA SER A 166 -54.78 -4.34 -37.45
C SER A 166 -54.66 -5.72 -38.09
N ALA A 167 -55.51 -6.63 -37.64
CA ALA A 167 -55.68 -7.99 -38.10
C ALA A 167 -55.68 -8.08 -39.63
N TRP A 168 -54.72 -8.82 -40.18
CA TRP A 168 -54.84 -9.40 -41.51
C TRP A 168 -55.74 -10.64 -41.40
N ALA A 169 -56.93 -10.59 -41.97
CA ALA A 169 -57.83 -11.73 -42.11
C ALA A 169 -57.69 -12.31 -43.53
N PRO A 170 -57.47 -13.63 -43.68
CA PRO A 170 -57.39 -14.25 -44.99
C PRO A 170 -58.79 -14.32 -45.65
N PRO A 171 -58.87 -14.28 -46.99
CA PRO A 171 -60.13 -14.45 -47.70
C PRO A 171 -60.64 -15.88 -47.54
N SER A 172 -61.93 -16.01 -47.20
CA SER A 172 -62.66 -17.27 -47.16
C SER A 172 -62.99 -17.70 -48.60
N CYS A 173 -62.68 -18.95 -48.95
CA CYS A 173 -63.27 -19.65 -50.09
C CYS A 173 -64.46 -20.48 -49.61
#